data_AF-A0A965YXK6-F1
#
_entry.id   AF-A0A965YXK6-F1
#
_cell.length_a   1.000
_cell.length_b   1.000
_cell.length_c   1.000
_cell.angle_alpha   90.00
_cell.angle_beta   90.00
_cell.angle_gamma   90.00
#
_symmetry.space_group_name_H-M   'P 1'
#
loop_
_entity.id
_entity.type
_entity.pdbx_description
1 polymer ?
#
loop_
_entity_poly.entity_id
_entity_poly.type
_entity_poly.pdbx_seq_one_letter_code
_entity_poly.pdbx_strand_id
1 'polypeptide(L)'
;DQESWRLSLSINTLQACDPDFLFSEEIMQIVEKTLQNLPQKTRHIFALNRFEGLSYDDIARKMNLNPKSIEYHVSKALKSLRLSLKDFHTLSLFLF
;
A
#
# COMPACT_ATOMS: atom_id res chain seq x y z
N ASP A 1 -8.49 8.80 -34.98
CA ASP A 1 -8.64 10.12 -34.33
C ASP A 1 -7.34 10.62 -33.71
N GLN A 2 -6.73 11.58 -34.41
CA GLN A 2 -5.44 12.17 -34.01
C GLN A 2 -5.60 13.23 -32.90
N GLU A 3 -6.82 13.69 -32.62
CA GLU A 3 -7.09 14.65 -31.54
C GLU A 3 -7.34 13.97 -30.20
N SER A 4 -8.02 12.81 -30.17
CA SER A 4 -8.31 12.08 -28.93
C SER A 4 -7.04 11.62 -28.21
N TRP A 5 -6.01 11.14 -28.94
CA TRP A 5 -4.74 10.76 -28.27
C TRP A 5 -3.99 11.98 -27.73
N ARG A 6 -4.10 13.15 -28.38
CA ARG A 6 -3.45 14.39 -27.90
C ARG A 6 -4.11 14.91 -26.64
N LEU A 7 -5.44 14.85 -26.58
CA LEU A 7 -6.20 15.22 -25.40
C LEU A 7 -5.88 14.27 -24.23
N SER A 8 -5.83 12.95 -24.47
CA SER A 8 -5.42 11.98 -23.45
C SER A 8 -3.99 12.18 -22.98
N LEU A 9 -3.05 12.50 -23.88
CA LEU A 9 -1.65 12.76 -23.51
C LEU A 9 -1.53 14.04 -22.67
N SER A 10 -2.24 15.11 -23.05
CA SER A 10 -2.22 16.38 -22.32
C SER A 10 -2.87 16.28 -20.95
N ILE A 11 -3.98 15.55 -20.83
CA ILE A 11 -4.65 15.30 -19.54
C ILE A 11 -3.76 14.45 -18.62
N ASN A 12 -3.15 13.38 -19.12
CA ASN A 12 -2.23 12.57 -18.32
C ASN A 12 -0.97 13.35 -17.90
N THR A 13 -0.43 14.20 -18.77
CA THR A 13 0.75 15.02 -18.46
C THR A 13 0.42 16.12 -17.46
N LEU A 14 -0.75 16.75 -17.57
CA LEU A 14 -1.23 17.75 -16.61
C LEU A 14 -1.54 17.11 -15.24
N GLN A 15 -2.18 15.94 -15.22
CA GLN A 15 -2.38 15.17 -13.98
C GLN A 15 -1.04 14.73 -13.37
N ALA A 16 -0.05 14.34 -14.17
CA ALA A 16 1.29 14.02 -13.68
C ALA A 16 2.07 15.24 -13.12
N CYS A 17 1.67 16.46 -13.46
CA CYS A 17 2.19 17.70 -12.89
C CYS A 17 1.38 18.23 -11.70
N ASP A 18 0.27 17.57 -11.34
CA ASP A 18 -0.45 17.85 -10.10
C ASP A 18 0.38 17.30 -8.92
N PRO A 19 0.88 18.17 -8.01
CA PRO A 19 1.67 17.75 -6.86
C PRO A 19 0.96 16.68 -6.00
N ASP A 20 -0.37 16.76 -5.87
CA ASP A 20 -1.14 15.81 -5.08
C ASP A 20 -1.18 14.43 -5.74
N PHE A 21 -1.32 14.39 -7.07
CA PHE A 21 -1.29 13.14 -7.85
C PHE A 21 0.11 12.51 -7.84
N LEU A 22 1.16 13.29 -8.08
CA LEU A 22 2.55 12.82 -8.06
C LEU A 22 2.92 12.25 -6.68
N PHE A 23 2.56 12.96 -5.61
CA PHE A 23 2.76 12.51 -4.24
C PHE A 23 2.00 11.21 -3.94
N SER A 24 0.78 11.06 -4.48
CA SER A 24 0.00 9.82 -4.34
C SER A 24 0.65 8.62 -5.04
N GLU A 25 1.22 8.81 -6.24
CA GLU A 25 1.92 7.75 -6.96
C GLU A 25 3.21 7.34 -6.22
N GLU A 26 3.99 8.30 -5.72
CA GLU A 26 5.19 8.02 -4.94
C GLU A 26 4.87 7.20 -3.68
N ILE A 27 3.83 7.58 -2.94
CA ILE A 27 3.37 6.82 -1.76
C ILE A 27 2.95 5.41 -2.16
N MET A 28 2.18 5.25 -3.25
CA MET A 28 1.77 3.93 -3.72
C MET A 28 2.97 3.06 -4.12
N GLN A 29 3.96 3.63 -4.81
CA GLN A 29 5.19 2.92 -5.14
C GLN A 29 5.97 2.47 -3.90
N ILE A 30 6.01 3.29 -2.85
CA ILE A 30 6.65 2.92 -1.58
C ILE A 30 5.89 1.78 -0.92
N VAL A 31 4.56 1.84 -0.86
CA VAL A 31 3.72 0.76 -0.31
C VAL A 31 3.98 -0.55 -1.05
N GLU A 32 3.93 -0.53 -2.39
CA GLU A 32 4.14 -1.71 -3.23
C GLU A 32 5.54 -2.30 -3.02
N LYS A 33 6.59 -1.49 -3.10
CA LYS A 33 7.99 -1.92 -2.85
C LYS A 33 8.15 -2.51 -1.45
N THR A 34 7.56 -1.89 -0.44
CA THR A 34 7.64 -2.38 0.93
C THR A 34 6.95 -3.73 1.09
N LEU A 35 5.76 -3.92 0.52
CA LEU A 35 5.07 -5.21 0.53
C LEU A 35 5.82 -6.29 -0.27
N GLN A 36 6.46 -5.93 -1.37
CA GLN A 36 7.27 -6.86 -2.18
C GLN A 36 8.50 -7.38 -1.40
N ASN A 37 9.10 -6.54 -0.56
CA ASN A 37 10.24 -6.90 0.29
C ASN A 37 9.87 -7.77 1.50
N LEU A 38 8.58 -7.95 1.81
CA LEU A 38 8.14 -8.84 2.87
C LEU A 38 8.16 -10.30 2.41
N PRO A 39 8.39 -11.26 3.33
CA PRO A 39 8.22 -12.68 3.03
C PRO A 39 6.82 -12.96 2.48
N GLN A 40 6.72 -13.82 1.46
CA GLN A 40 5.47 -14.12 0.73
C GLN A 40 4.29 -14.41 1.67
N LYS A 41 4.51 -15.20 2.72
CA LYS A 41 3.49 -15.52 3.73
C LYS A 41 2.94 -14.27 4.44
N THR A 42 3.80 -13.33 4.79
CA THR A 42 3.42 -12.08 5.45
C THR A 42 2.61 -11.20 4.50
N ARG A 43 3.08 -11.04 3.26
CA ARG A 43 2.38 -10.29 2.21
C ARG A 43 1.00 -10.88 1.94
N HIS A 44 0.89 -12.20 1.81
CA HIS A 44 -0.37 -12.88 1.56
C HIS A 44 -1.37 -12.71 2.72
N ILE A 45 -0.94 -12.94 3.96
CA ILE A 45 -1.79 -12.74 5.15
C ILE A 45 -2.28 -11.30 5.25
N PHE A 46 -1.40 -10.32 5.00
CA PHE A 46 -1.78 -8.91 4.99
C PHE A 46 -2.83 -8.61 3.90
N ALA A 47 -2.65 -9.15 2.68
CA ALA A 47 -3.59 -8.96 1.58
C ALA A 47 -4.98 -9.55 1.88
N LEU A 48 -5.04 -10.76 2.45
CA LEU A 48 -6.29 -11.38 2.88
C LEU A 48 -7.05 -10.51 3.90
N ASN A 49 -6.34 -9.93 4.87
CA ASN A 49 -6.98 -9.07 5.86
C ASN A 49 -7.40 -7.72 5.29
N ARG A 50 -6.52 -7.08 4.50
CA ARG A 50 -6.71 -5.69 4.09
C ARG A 50 -7.55 -5.52 2.84
N PHE A 51 -7.39 -6.39 1.85
CA PHE A 51 -8.06 -6.28 0.55
C PHE A 51 -9.25 -7.21 0.44
N GLU A 52 -9.18 -8.42 0.99
CA GLU A 52 -10.32 -9.36 1.01
C GLU A 52 -11.20 -9.18 2.26
N GLY A 53 -10.80 -8.37 3.23
CA GLY A 53 -11.58 -8.06 4.43
C GLY A 53 -11.78 -9.23 5.39
N LEU A 54 -10.96 -10.29 5.28
CA LEU A 54 -11.09 -11.47 6.12
C LEU A 54 -10.66 -11.18 7.57
N SER A 55 -11.40 -11.75 8.52
CA SER A 55 -11.05 -11.67 9.94
C SER A 55 -9.79 -12.51 10.25
N TYR A 56 -9.15 -12.24 11.39
CA TYR A 56 -7.96 -13.00 11.79
C TYR A 56 -8.28 -14.50 11.96
N ASP A 57 -9.48 -14.81 12.45
CA ASP A 57 -9.94 -16.19 12.63
C ASP A 57 -10.22 -16.89 11.29
N ASP A 58 -10.78 -16.17 10.30
CA ASP A 58 -10.98 -16.71 8.95
C ASP A 58 -9.65 -17.05 8.28
N ILE A 59 -8.68 -16.14 8.39
CA ILE A 59 -7.34 -16.34 7.82
C ILE A 59 -6.61 -17.47 8.54
N ALA A 60 -6.72 -17.54 9.87
CA ALA A 60 -6.16 -18.60 10.69
C ALA A 60 -6.67 -19.98 10.24
N ARG A 61 -7.99 -20.12 10.05
CA ARG A 61 -8.60 -21.34 9.50
C ARG A 61 -8.10 -21.64 8.07
N LYS A 62 -8.12 -20.64 7.18
CA LYS A 62 -7.72 -20.79 5.76
C LYS A 62 -6.25 -21.22 5.60
N MET A 63 -5.37 -20.72 6.47
CA MET A 63 -3.93 -20.95 6.42
C MET A 63 -3.44 -22.08 7.34
N ASN A 64 -4.34 -22.71 8.10
CA ASN A 64 -4.03 -23.66 9.16
C ASN A 64 -2.98 -23.13 10.16
N LEU A 65 -3.23 -21.93 10.67
CA LEU A 65 -2.40 -21.23 11.66
C LEU A 65 -3.26 -20.80 12.85
N ASN A 66 -2.63 -20.37 13.94
CA ASN A 66 -3.35 -19.73 15.04
C ASN A 66 -3.55 -18.22 14.79
N PRO A 67 -4.59 -17.59 15.39
CA PRO A 67 -4.85 -16.16 15.22
C PRO A 67 -3.67 -15.27 15.64
N LYS A 68 -2.88 -15.66 16.66
CA LYS A 68 -1.68 -14.92 17.06
C LYS A 68 -0.61 -14.86 15.96
N SER A 69 -0.49 -15.90 15.16
CA SER A 69 0.42 -15.93 14.02
C SER A 69 -0.05 -14.98 12.92
N ILE A 70 -1.37 -14.88 12.70
CA ILE A 70 -1.96 -13.92 11.77
C ILE A 70 -1.68 -12.49 12.24
N GLU A 71 -1.97 -12.20 13.52
CA GLU A 71 -1.68 -10.92 14.15
C GLU A 71 -0.20 -10.52 14.00
N TYR A 72 0.72 -11.46 14.24
CA TYR A 72 2.16 -11.24 14.05
C TYR A 72 2.48 -10.81 12.62
N HIS A 73 1.96 -11.52 11.62
CA HIS A 73 2.23 -11.21 10.21
C HIS A 73 1.61 -9.86 9.80
N VAL A 74 0.37 -9.56 10.20
CA VAL A 74 -0.27 -8.27 9.93
C VAL A 74 0.50 -7.13 10.59
N SER A 75 0.86 -7.29 11.87
CA SER A 75 1.63 -6.28 12.61
C SER A 75 3.01 -6.06 12.01
N LYS A 76 3.67 -7.12 11.52
CA LYS A 76 4.96 -7.03 10.83
C LYS A 76 4.85 -6.23 9.53
N ALA A 77 3.80 -6.44 8.75
CA ALA A 77 3.56 -5.68 7.52
C ALA A 77 3.29 -4.20 7.83
N LEU A 78 2.41 -3.90 8.79
CA LEU A 78 2.11 -2.53 9.21
C LEU A 78 3.34 -1.79 9.75
N LYS A 79 4.19 -2.47 10.54
CA LYS A 79 5.44 -1.90 11.02
C LYS A 79 6.38 -1.55 9.87
N SER A 80 6.50 -2.43 8.87
CA SER A 80 7.33 -2.18 7.69
C SER A 80 6.82 -0.97 6.90
N LEU A 81 5.51 -0.91 6.65
CA LEU A 81 4.88 0.22 5.96
C LEU A 81 5.08 1.54 6.72
N ARG A 82 4.90 1.54 8.03
CA ARG A 82 5.10 2.73 8.87
C ARG A 82 6.55 3.24 8.82
N LEU A 83 7.53 2.34 8.77
CA LEU A 83 8.94 2.73 8.67
C LEU A 83 9.25 3.32 7.28
N SER A 84 8.73 2.72 6.21
CA SER A 84 8.93 3.21 4.84
C SER A 84 8.21 4.53 4.56
N LEU A 85 7.12 4.80 5.28
CA LEU A 85 6.33 6.03 5.14
C LEU A 85 6.62 7.07 6.24
N LYS A 86 7.66 6.86 7.05
CA LYS A 86 7.95 7.68 8.25
C LYS A 86 8.20 9.15 7.90
N ASP A 87 8.85 9.42 6.77
CA ASP A 87 9.17 10.78 6.34
C ASP A 87 7.89 11.56 6.00
N PHE A 88 6.89 10.88 5.45
CA PHE A 88 5.56 11.46 5.17
C PHE A 88 4.74 11.73 6.44
N HIS A 89 4.82 10.84 7.44
CA HIS A 89 4.15 11.06 8.73
C HIS A 89 4.77 12.21 9.52
N THR A 90 6.08 12.43 9.35
CA THR A 90 6.79 13.54 9.99
C THR A 90 6.38 14.87 9.34
N LEU A 91 6.29 14.91 8.02
CA LEU A 91 5.80 16.09 7.28
C LEU A 91 4.38 16.51 7.69
N SER A 92 3.46 15.56 7.88
CA SER A 92 2.10 15.86 8.37
C SER A 92 2.05 16.51 9.76
N LEU A 93 3.05 16.27 10.61
CA LEU A 93 3.13 16.88 11.95
C LEU A 93 3.85 18.23 11.95
N PHE A 94 4.61 18.54 10.89
CA PHE A 94 5.30 19.82 10.71
C PHE A 94 4.48 20.85 9.92
N LEU A 95 3.49 20.39 9.14
CA LEU A 95 2.62 21.23 8.32
C LEU A 95 1.28 21.59 9.00
N PHE A 96 1.11 21.24 10.28
CA PHE A 96 -0.10 21.51 11.08
C PHE A 96 0.24 22.14 12.43
#